data_AF-A0A3D3PIM0-F1
#
_entry.id   AF-A0A3D3PIM0-F1
#
_cell.length_a   1.000
_cell.length_b   1.000
_cell.length_c   1.000
_cell.angle_alpha   90.00
_cell.angle_beta   90.00
_cell.angle_gamma   90.00
#
_symmetry.space_group_name_H-M   'P 1'
#
loop_
_entity.id
_entity.type
_entity.pdbx_description
1 polymer ?
#
loop_
_entity_poly.entity_id
_entity_poly.type
_entity_poly.pdbx_seq_one_letter_code
_entity_poly.pdbx_strand_id
1 'polypeptide(L)'
;MQQAGLDFKQAPPISVPFRFFLTAPLFALLAAALMLWHGDDLFASRWSPATLAVVHLLTLGCMTMVMAGAMTQMLPVLAGAPVDRPRLVAAIVHPALSVGTLLL
;
A
#
# COMPACT_ATOMS: atom_id res chain seq x y z
N MET A 1 27.94 6.98 -12.87
CA MET A 1 27.33 8.33 -12.85
C MET A 1 26.56 8.46 -11.55
N GLN A 2 26.93 9.37 -10.65
CA GLN A 2 26.16 9.65 -9.44
C GLN A 2 25.06 10.63 -9.85
N GLN A 3 23.80 10.20 -9.82
CA GLN A 3 22.67 11.09 -10.13
C GLN A 3 22.65 12.21 -9.10
N ALA A 4 22.85 13.44 -9.55
CA ALA A 4 22.89 14.61 -8.68
C ALA A 4 21.57 14.74 -7.90
N GLY A 5 21.65 14.88 -6.58
CA GLY A 5 20.49 15.06 -5.69
C GLY A 5 19.89 13.80 -5.06
N LEU A 6 20.42 12.60 -5.33
CA LEU A 6 19.98 11.36 -4.67
C LEU A 6 21.00 10.85 -3.65
N ASP A 7 20.58 10.62 -2.41
CA ASP A 7 21.42 10.02 -1.37
C ASP A 7 20.99 8.58 -1.04
N PHE A 8 21.52 7.63 -1.80
CA PHE A 8 21.24 6.21 -1.62
C PHE A 8 21.79 5.64 -0.31
N LYS A 9 22.68 6.34 0.41
CA LYS A 9 23.16 5.88 1.73
C LYS A 9 22.06 5.96 2.79
N GLN A 10 21.05 6.80 2.57
CA GLN A 10 19.89 6.96 3.44
C GLN A 10 18.77 5.95 3.12
N ALA A 11 18.94 5.11 2.09
CA ALA A 11 17.92 4.14 1.72
C ALA A 11 17.61 3.17 2.88
N PRO A 12 16.33 2.90 3.16
CA PRO A 12 15.98 1.93 4.20
C PRO A 12 16.36 0.50 3.75
N PRO A 13 16.44 -0.46 4.69
CA PRO A 13 16.56 -1.86 4.34
C PRO A 13 15.42 -2.29 3.39
N ILE A 14 15.72 -3.01 2.31
CA ILE A 14 14.75 -3.39 1.26
C ILE A 14 13.48 -4.10 1.80
N SER A 15 13.61 -4.82 2.92
CA SER A 15 12.49 -5.45 3.64
C SER A 15 11.42 -4.47 4.13
N VAL A 16 11.73 -3.17 4.19
CA VAL A 16 10.82 -2.11 4.64
C VAL A 16 9.82 -1.78 3.53
N PRO A 17 10.21 -1.30 2.33
CA PRO A 17 9.27 -1.05 1.24
C PRO A 17 8.62 -2.34 0.70
N PHE A 18 9.37 -3.43 0.60
CA PHE A 18 8.88 -4.66 -0.05
C PHE A 18 7.66 -5.29 0.63
N ARG A 19 7.54 -5.19 1.96
CA ARG A 19 6.36 -5.74 2.64
C ARG A 19 5.06 -5.07 2.16
N PHE A 20 5.10 -3.77 1.89
CA PHE A 20 3.94 -3.05 1.37
C PHE A 20 3.70 -3.42 -0.10
N PHE A 21 4.74 -3.41 -0.93
CA PHE A 21 4.61 -3.74 -2.35
C PHE A 21 4.16 -5.17 -2.61
N LEU A 22 4.52 -6.13 -1.76
CA LEU A 22 4.06 -7.52 -1.90
C LEU A 22 2.62 -7.71 -1.42
N THR A 23 2.14 -6.89 -0.47
CA THR A 23 0.75 -6.99 0.01
C THR A 23 -0.24 -6.28 -0.92
N ALA A 24 0.16 -5.20 -1.60
CA ALA A 24 -0.74 -4.45 -2.50
C ALA A 24 -1.39 -5.32 -3.62
N PRO A 25 -0.64 -6.17 -4.35
CA PRO A 25 -1.22 -7.11 -5.32
C PRO A 25 -2.22 -8.09 -4.70
N LEU A 26 -2.02 -8.50 -3.44
CA LEU A 26 -2.95 -9.39 -2.76
C LEU A 26 -4.31 -8.71 -2.55
N PHE A 27 -4.32 -7.43 -2.17
CA PHE A 27 -5.54 -6.65 -2.07
C PHE A 27 -6.22 -6.41 -3.43
N ALA A 28 -5.44 -6.20 -4.50
CA ALA A 28 -5.98 -6.13 -5.86
C ALA A 28 -6.62 -7.47 -6.29
N LEU A 29 -6.00 -8.60 -5.96
CA LEU A 29 -6.56 -9.93 -6.21
C LEU A 29 -7.84 -10.18 -5.40
N LEU A 30 -7.88 -9.75 -4.13
CA LEU A 30 -9.10 -9.82 -3.30
C LEU A 30 -10.23 -8.97 -3.89
N ALA A 31 -9.92 -7.75 -4.36
CA ALA A 31 -10.90 -6.90 -5.04
C ALA A 31 -11.43 -7.60 -6.30
N ALA A 32 -10.55 -8.16 -7.14
CA ALA A 32 -10.94 -8.90 -8.35
C ALA A 32 -11.80 -10.13 -8.02
N ALA A 33 -11.46 -10.87 -6.96
CA ALA A 33 -12.25 -12.01 -6.50
C ALA A 33 -13.66 -11.59 -6.05
N LEU A 34 -13.78 -10.47 -5.31
CA LEU A 34 -15.08 -9.92 -4.92
C LEU A 34 -15.90 -9.47 -6.12
N MET A 35 -15.25 -8.86 -7.13
CA MET A 35 -15.92 -8.46 -8.38
C MET A 35 -16.44 -9.69 -9.14
N LEU A 36 -15.64 -10.75 -9.25
CA LEU A 36 -16.05 -12.01 -9.88
C LEU A 36 -17.21 -12.69 -9.11
N TRP A 37 -17.20 -12.61 -7.78
CA TRP A 37 -18.24 -13.21 -6.94
C TRP A 37 -19.58 -12.49 -7.05
N HIS A 38 -19.58 -11.15 -7.03
CA HIS A 38 -20.82 -10.36 -7.07
C HIS A 38 -21.33 -10.09 -8.49
N GLY A 39 -20.46 -10.18 -9.51
CA GLY A 39 -20.85 -9.97 -10.91
C GLY A 39 -21.55 -8.63 -11.14
N ASP A 40 -22.69 -8.66 -11.81
CA ASP A 40 -23.44 -7.47 -12.20
C ASP A 40 -24.05 -6.71 -11.01
N ASP A 41 -24.32 -7.39 -9.89
CA ASP A 41 -24.87 -6.76 -8.68
C ASP A 41 -23.94 -5.68 -8.11
N LEU A 42 -22.63 -5.79 -8.37
CA LEU A 42 -21.64 -4.79 -8.01
C LEU A 42 -21.91 -3.43 -8.69
N PHE A 43 -22.55 -3.42 -9.85
CA PHE A 43 -22.83 -2.21 -10.63
C PHE A 43 -24.26 -1.70 -10.45
N ALA A 44 -25.09 -2.41 -9.69
CA ALA A 44 -26.48 -2.04 -9.45
C ALA A 44 -26.60 -0.71 -8.68
N SER A 45 -25.69 -0.44 -7.74
CA SER A 45 -25.64 0.82 -7.00
C SER A 45 -24.23 1.13 -6.52
N ARG A 46 -23.80 2.38 -6.69
CA ARG A 46 -22.53 2.88 -6.14
C ARG A 46 -22.41 2.80 -4.62
N TRP A 47 -23.54 2.68 -3.92
CA TRP A 47 -23.63 2.61 -2.47
C TRP A 47 -23.80 1.19 -1.94
N SER A 48 -23.75 0.18 -2.83
CA SER A 48 -23.83 -1.20 -2.36
C SER A 48 -22.60 -1.54 -1.50
N PRO A 49 -22.77 -2.36 -0.45
CA PRO A 49 -21.64 -2.79 0.38
C PRO A 49 -20.51 -3.43 -0.44
N ALA A 50 -20.85 -4.20 -1.48
CA ALA A 50 -19.88 -4.86 -2.35
C ALA A 50 -19.05 -3.84 -3.17
N THR A 51 -19.70 -2.83 -3.76
CA THR A 51 -18.99 -1.78 -4.51
C THR A 51 -18.06 -0.98 -3.60
N LEU A 52 -18.53 -0.62 -2.40
CA LEU A 52 -17.72 0.09 -1.41
C LEU A 52 -16.52 -0.76 -0.95
N ALA A 53 -16.72 -2.06 -0.72
CA ALA A 53 -15.64 -2.99 -0.38
C ALA A 53 -14.57 -3.06 -1.48
N VAL A 54 -14.97 -3.17 -2.74
CA VAL A 54 -14.03 -3.20 -3.89
C VAL A 54 -13.24 -1.90 -3.99
N VAL A 55 -13.91 -0.75 -3.91
CA VAL A 55 -13.24 0.55 -3.94
C VAL A 55 -12.28 0.70 -2.77
N HIS A 56 -12.67 0.27 -1.57
CA HIS A 56 -11.83 0.33 -0.38
C HIS A 56 -10.57 -0.55 -0.50
N LEU A 57 -10.71 -1.78 -0.99
CA LEU A 57 -9.58 -2.68 -1.26
C LEU A 57 -8.62 -2.10 -2.30
N LEU A 58 -9.13 -1.48 -3.37
CA LEU A 58 -8.28 -0.88 -4.39
C LEU A 58 -7.58 0.38 -3.88
N THR A 59 -8.31 1.25 -3.19
CA THR A 59 -7.78 2.53 -2.71
C THR A 59 -6.83 2.34 -1.52
N LEU A 60 -7.28 1.74 -0.42
CA LEU A 60 -6.42 1.56 0.77
C LEU A 60 -5.51 0.34 0.64
N GLY A 61 -6.05 -0.79 0.17
CA GLY A 61 -5.30 -2.04 0.08
C GLY A 61 -4.24 -2.04 -1.02
N CYS A 62 -4.50 -1.41 -2.17
CA CYS A 62 -3.54 -1.33 -3.25
C CYS A 62 -2.83 0.03 -3.31
N MET A 63 -3.55 1.12 -3.61
CA MET A 63 -2.92 2.42 -3.88
C MET A 63 -2.17 2.98 -2.65
N THR A 64 -2.85 3.10 -1.50
CA THR A 64 -2.22 3.60 -0.27
C THR A 64 -1.08 2.71 0.16
N MET A 65 -1.21 1.38 0.02
CA MET A 65 -0.15 0.45 0.37
C MET A 65 1.10 0.62 -0.51
N VAL A 66 0.93 0.75 -1.84
CA VAL A 66 2.05 1.09 -2.75
C VAL A 66 2.65 2.44 -2.39
N MET A 67 1.82 3.47 -2.18
CA MET A 67 2.30 4.80 -1.82
C MET A 67 3.09 4.78 -0.51
N ALA A 68 2.60 4.09 0.52
CA ALA A 68 3.30 3.95 1.80
C ALA A 68 4.66 3.27 1.61
N GLY A 69 4.70 2.13 0.92
CA GLY A 69 5.95 1.46 0.58
C GLY A 69 6.93 2.37 -0.17
N ALA A 70 6.43 3.09 -1.17
CA ALA A 70 7.23 4.02 -1.96
C ALA A 70 7.72 5.23 -1.17
N MET A 71 6.93 5.76 -0.24
CA MET A 71 7.34 6.86 0.64
C MET A 71 8.48 6.43 1.56
N THR A 72 8.50 5.18 2.04
CA THR A 72 9.61 4.70 2.89
C THR A 72 10.96 4.76 2.18
N GLN A 73 11.00 4.61 0.85
CA GLN A 73 12.24 4.69 0.05
C GLN A 73 12.50 6.10 -0.53
N MET A 74 11.46 6.82 -0.95
CA MET A 74 11.63 8.12 -1.62
C MET A 74 11.93 9.25 -0.63
N LEU A 75 11.31 9.24 0.56
CA LEU A 75 11.51 10.29 1.55
C LEU A 75 12.98 10.39 2.03
N PRO A 76 13.67 9.28 2.34
CA PRO A 76 15.10 9.35 2.69
C PRO A 76 15.99 9.75 1.51
N VAL A 77 15.76 9.19 0.32
CA VAL A 77 16.71 9.32 -0.80
C VAL A 77 16.54 10.64 -1.57
N LEU A 78 15.31 11.12 -1.77
CA LEU A 78 15.02 12.33 -2.56
C LEU A 78 14.87 13.57 -1.68
N ALA A 79 14.23 13.43 -0.51
CA ALA A 79 13.91 14.58 0.35
C ALA A 79 14.92 14.77 1.50
N GLY A 80 15.91 13.88 1.64
CA GLY A 80 16.90 13.93 2.73
C GLY A 80 16.26 13.81 4.12
N ALA A 81 15.09 13.17 4.22
CA ALA A 81 14.33 13.00 5.44
C ALA A 81 14.25 11.51 5.81
N PRO A 82 15.32 10.93 6.38
CA PRO A 82 15.35 9.52 6.75
C PRO A 82 14.35 9.23 7.87
N VAL A 83 13.70 8.07 7.78
CA VAL A 83 12.75 7.61 8.81
C VAL A 83 13.52 6.94 9.94
N ASP A 84 13.33 7.42 11.16
CA ASP A 84 13.91 6.79 12.36
C ASP A 84 13.38 5.36 12.55
N ARG A 85 14.30 4.42 12.83
CA ARG A 85 14.00 2.99 13.05
C ARG A 85 13.03 2.43 12.00
N PRO A 86 13.39 2.44 10.70
CA PRO A 86 12.45 2.21 9.60
C PRO A 86 11.78 0.82 9.64
N ARG A 87 12.47 -0.18 10.21
CA ARG A 87 11.91 -1.53 10.40
C ARG A 87 10.75 -1.55 11.40
N LEU A 88 10.85 -0.79 12.49
CA LEU A 88 9.82 -0.71 13.53
C LEU A 88 8.60 0.05 13.03
N VAL A 89 8.82 1.21 12.41
CA VAL A 89 7.74 2.00 11.78
C VAL A 89 6.97 1.13 10.80
N ALA A 90 7.66 0.45 9.89
CA ALA A 90 7.01 -0.46 8.95
C ALA A 90 6.40 -1.71 9.59
N ALA A 91 6.86 -2.15 10.77
CA ALA A 91 6.27 -3.27 11.49
C ALA A 91 4.95 -2.90 12.19
N ILE A 92 4.72 -1.61 12.45
CA ILE A 92 3.48 -1.10 13.05
C ILE A 92 2.50 -0.66 11.96
N VAL A 93 2.98 0.16 11.02
CA VAL A 93 2.13 0.79 9.98
C VAL A 93 1.57 -0.25 9.01
N HIS A 94 2.37 -1.24 8.60
CA HIS A 94 1.92 -2.26 7.64
C HIS A 94 0.73 -3.08 8.16
N PRO A 95 0.76 -3.71 9.36
CA PRO A 95 -0.39 -4.42 9.87
C PRO A 95 -1.55 -3.49 10.21
N ALA A 96 -1.31 -2.27 10.72
CA ALA A 96 -2.39 -1.32 10.98
C ALA A 96 -3.17 -0.97 9.70
N LEU A 97 -2.47 -0.67 8.59
CA LEU A 97 -3.10 -0.44 7.29
C LEU A 97 -3.79 -1.69 6.75
N SER A 98 -3.15 -2.85 6.86
CA SER A 98 -3.70 -4.11 6.34
C SER A 98 -4.98 -4.51 7.08
N VAL A 99 -4.97 -4.43 8.42
CA VAL A 99 -6.14 -4.73 9.25
C VAL A 99 -7.24 -3.69 9.03
N GLY A 100 -6.91 -2.40 8.99
CA GLY A 100 -7.89 -1.35 8.69
C GLY A 100 -8.57 -1.55 7.34
N THR A 101 -7.81 -1.94 6.32
CA THR A 101 -8.36 -2.24 4.98
C THR A 101 -9.32 -3.45 5.00
N LEU A 102 -9.03 -4.47 5.82
CA LEU A 102 -9.87 -5.66 5.92
C LEU A 102 -11.14 -5.45 6.75
N LEU A 103 -11.17 -4.43 7.61
CA LEU A 103 -12.28 -4.17 8.54
C LEU A 103 -13.39 -3.28 8.00
N LEU A 104 -13.23 -2.74 6.78
CA LEU A 104 -14.19 -1.89 6.04
C LEU A 104 -15.16 -1.06 6.90
#